data_AF-A0A953SND2-F1
#
_entry.id   AF-A0A953SND2-F1
#
_cell.length_a   1.000
_cell.length_b   1.000
_cell.length_c   1.000
_cell.angle_alpha   90.00
_cell.angle_beta   90.00
_cell.angle_gamma   90.00
#
_symmetry.space_group_name_H-M   'P 1'
#
loop_
_entity.id
_entity.type
_entity.pdbx_description
1 polymer ?
#
loop_
_entity_poly.entity_id
_entity_poly.type
_entity_poly.pdbx_seq_one_letter_code
_entity_poly.pdbx_strand_id
1 'polypeptide(L)'
;MRLSESVKSISYLKANAADLINNINKYQNTFVITQNGEAKVVVQDIKLYEKTQETLAMLKLLAMTSEENPKAKGIKETFSALRKELNKKSK
;
A
#
# COMPACT_ATOMS: atom_id res chain seq x y z
N MET A 1 -2.22 -9.67 -12.74
CA MET A 1 -1.35 -8.75 -13.49
C MET A 1 -0.76 -9.50 -14.67
N ARG A 2 -0.88 -9.01 -15.91
CA ARG A 2 -0.13 -9.56 -17.04
C ARG A 2 1.26 -8.93 -17.04
N LEU A 3 2.23 -9.62 -16.45
CA LEU A 3 3.61 -9.11 -16.28
C LEU A 3 4.26 -8.68 -17.60
N SER A 4 3.93 -9.36 -18.71
CA SER A 4 4.45 -9.04 -20.04
C SER A 4 4.08 -7.63 -20.54
N GLU A 5 2.92 -7.09 -20.15
CA GLU A 5 2.46 -5.75 -20.55
C GLU A 5 2.92 -4.66 -19.56
N SER A 6 3.23 -5.07 -18.33
CA SER A 6 3.68 -4.21 -17.22
C SER A 6 5.18 -3.92 -17.23
N VAL A 7 5.99 -4.57 -18.05
CA VAL A 7 7.45 -4.32 -18.10
C VAL A 7 7.77 -3.28 -19.17
N LYS A 8 8.46 -2.19 -18.80
CA LYS A 8 8.91 -1.12 -19.71
C LYS A 8 10.40 -0.82 -19.49
N SER A 9 11.14 -0.49 -20.55
CA SER A 9 12.53 -0.06 -20.38
C SER A 9 12.62 1.36 -19.82
N ILE A 10 13.73 1.70 -19.19
CA ILE A 10 14.02 3.07 -18.74
C ILE A 10 14.03 4.07 -19.89
N SER A 11 14.43 3.64 -21.10
CA SER A 11 14.37 4.48 -22.30
C SER A 11 12.93 4.80 -22.69
N TYR A 12 12.02 3.80 -22.61
CA TYR A 12 10.60 4.02 -22.88
C TYR A 12 9.96 4.97 -21.87
N LEU A 13 10.28 4.80 -20.57
CA LEU A 13 9.81 5.70 -19.52
C LEU A 13 10.23 7.15 -19.77
N LYS A 14 11.51 7.39 -20.13
CA LYS A 14 12.01 8.74 -20.43
C LYS A 14 11.30 9.38 -21.62
N ALA A 15 11.01 8.60 -22.66
CA ALA A 15 10.36 9.12 -23.86
C ALA A 15 8.84 9.34 -23.71
N ASN A 16 8.17 8.62 -22.81
CA ASN A 16 6.69 8.59 -22.73
C ASN A 16 6.18 8.84 -21.29
N ALA A 17 6.90 9.61 -20.49
CA ALA A 17 6.62 9.75 -19.05
C ALA A 17 5.19 10.27 -18.78
N ALA A 18 4.76 11.31 -19.48
CA ALA A 18 3.43 11.91 -19.29
C ALA A 18 2.30 10.91 -19.58
N ASP A 19 2.38 10.19 -20.70
CA ASP A 19 1.36 9.20 -21.09
C ASP A 19 1.35 7.99 -20.16
N LEU A 20 2.53 7.58 -19.68
CA LEU A 20 2.64 6.54 -18.66
C LEU A 20 1.96 6.97 -17.36
N ILE A 21 2.25 8.17 -16.86
CA ILE A 21 1.63 8.71 -15.63
C ILE A 21 0.10 8.79 -15.79
N ASN A 22 -0.38 9.28 -16.94
CA ASN A 22 -1.82 9.33 -17.22
C ASN A 22 -2.47 7.95 -17.22
N ASN A 23 -1.82 6.94 -17.84
CA ASN A 23 -2.30 5.56 -17.81
C ASN A 23 -2.29 4.96 -16.39
N ILE A 24 -1.23 5.20 -15.63
CA ILE A 24 -1.09 4.74 -14.23
C ILE A 24 -2.24 5.28 -13.39
N ASN A 25 -2.48 6.59 -13.45
CA ASN A 25 -3.51 7.24 -12.64
C ASN A 25 -4.93 6.85 -13.06
N LYS A 26 -5.18 6.69 -14.38
CA LYS A 26 -6.50 6.35 -14.90
C LYS A 26 -6.90 4.90 -14.63
N TYR A 27 -5.95 3.98 -14.75
CA TYR A 27 -6.22 2.53 -14.68
C TYR A 27 -5.66 1.87 -13.42
N GLN A 28 -5.05 2.65 -12.52
CA GLN A 28 -4.35 2.16 -11.32
C GLN A 28 -3.31 1.08 -11.65
N ASN A 29 -2.64 1.25 -12.78
CA ASN A 29 -1.66 0.30 -13.27
C ASN A 29 -0.34 0.40 -12.50
N THR A 30 0.43 -0.69 -12.55
CA THR A 30 1.79 -0.75 -12.01
C THR A 30 2.72 -1.23 -13.11
N PHE A 31 3.84 -0.53 -13.29
CA PHE A 31 4.86 -0.87 -14.27
C PHE A 31 6.18 -1.20 -13.60
N VAL A 32 6.84 -2.25 -14.08
CA VAL A 32 8.21 -2.60 -13.73
C VAL A 32 9.13 -1.99 -14.77
N ILE A 33 10.09 -1.20 -14.32
CA ILE A 33 11.05 -0.51 -15.16
C ILE A 33 12.36 -1.29 -15.19
N THR A 34 12.82 -1.60 -16.40
CA THR A 34 14.09 -2.29 -16.62
C THR A 34 15.20 -1.34 -17.07
N GLN A 35 16.42 -1.62 -16.65
CA GLN A 35 17.64 -0.99 -17.16
C GLN A 35 18.62 -2.09 -17.54
N ASN A 36 19.14 -2.04 -18.77
CA ASN A 36 20.00 -3.08 -19.33
C ASN A 36 19.38 -4.49 -19.27
N GLY A 37 18.05 -4.58 -19.44
CA GLY A 37 17.31 -5.86 -19.39
C GLY A 37 16.94 -6.33 -17.99
N GLU A 38 17.43 -5.68 -16.93
CA GLU A 38 17.15 -6.06 -15.55
C GLU A 38 16.10 -5.15 -14.91
N ALA A 39 15.15 -5.73 -14.18
CA ALA A 39 14.17 -4.96 -13.40
C ALA A 39 14.88 -4.20 -12.27
N LYS A 40 14.64 -2.89 -12.17
CA LYS A 40 15.28 -2.01 -11.17
C LYS A 40 14.30 -1.21 -10.33
N VAL A 41 13.19 -0.74 -10.92
CA VAL A 41 12.25 0.18 -10.28
C VAL A 41 10.81 -0.22 -10.59
N VAL A 42 9.89 0.13 -9.71
CA VAL A 42 8.45 0.04 -9.96
C VAL A 42 7.85 1.44 -9.98
N VAL A 43 6.98 1.72 -10.95
CA VAL A 43 6.18 2.94 -11.03
C VAL A 43 4.71 2.57 -10.82
N GLN A 44 4.07 3.21 -9.86
CA GLN A 44 2.70 2.91 -9.41
C GLN A 44 1.96 4.20 -9.06
N ASP A 45 0.63 4.17 -9.13
CA ASP A 45 -0.24 5.22 -8.62
C ASP A 45 -0.05 5.41 -7.10
N ILE A 46 0.08 6.66 -6.66
CA ILE A 46 0.37 6.98 -5.26
C ILE A 46 -0.72 6.52 -4.30
N LYS A 47 -2.00 6.65 -4.67
CA LYS A 47 -3.12 6.24 -3.80
C LYS A 47 -3.16 4.73 -3.65
N LEU A 48 -2.84 3.99 -4.71
CA LEU A 48 -2.73 2.53 -4.65
C LEU A 48 -1.54 2.09 -3.79
N TYR A 49 -0.40 2.79 -3.89
CA TYR A 49 0.77 2.54 -3.05
C TYR A 49 0.44 2.74 -1.56
N GLU A 50 -0.16 3.89 -1.19
CA GLU A 50 -0.57 4.21 0.18
C GLU A 50 -1.55 3.17 0.73
N LYS A 51 -2.60 2.84 -0.03
CA LYS A 51 -3.57 1.80 0.33
C LYS A 51 -2.91 0.44 0.58
N THR A 52 -1.89 0.10 -0.22
CA THR A 52 -1.12 -1.14 -0.04
C THR A 52 -0.34 -1.11 1.28
N GLN A 53 0.31 0.03 1.61
CA GLN A 53 1.01 0.20 2.90
C GLN A 53 0.06 0.09 4.09
N GLU A 54 -1.11 0.72 4.03
CA GLU A 54 -2.13 0.62 5.07
C GLU A 54 -2.63 -0.82 5.25
N THR A 55 -2.85 -1.53 4.14
CA THR A 55 -3.28 -2.93 4.17
C THR A 55 -2.23 -3.83 4.80
N LEU A 56 -0.95 -3.65 4.46
CA LEU A 56 0.15 -4.40 5.07
C LEU A 56 0.29 -4.10 6.57
N ALA A 57 0.09 -2.84 6.99
CA ALA A 57 0.08 -2.49 8.40
C ALA A 57 -1.05 -3.20 9.15
N MET A 58 -2.26 -3.24 8.56
CA MET A 58 -3.40 -3.96 9.14
C MET A 58 -3.15 -5.47 9.23
N LEU A 59 -2.60 -6.08 8.17
CA LEU A 59 -2.24 -7.51 8.18
C LEU A 59 -1.18 -7.82 9.24
N LYS A 60 -0.21 -6.92 9.45
CA LYS A 60 0.78 -7.05 10.52
C LYS A 60 0.12 -7.01 11.90
N LEU A 61 -0.80 -6.09 12.14
CA LEU A 61 -1.55 -6.03 13.40
C LEU A 61 -2.34 -7.32 13.64
N LEU A 62 -3.01 -7.85 12.61
CA LEU A 62 -3.74 -9.11 12.69
C LEU A 62 -2.81 -10.30 12.99
N ALA A 63 -1.68 -10.40 12.31
CA ALA A 63 -0.69 -11.45 12.57
C ALA A 63 -0.08 -11.35 13.98
N MET A 64 0.05 -10.14 14.53
CA MET A 64 0.48 -9.96 15.93
C MET A 64 -0.57 -10.43 16.94
N THR A 65 -1.84 -10.52 16.55
CA THR A 65 -2.94 -11.03 17.39
C THR A 65 -3.16 -12.55 17.26
N SER A 66 -2.21 -13.29 16.67
CA SER A 66 -2.33 -14.75 16.41
C SER A 66 -2.40 -15.64 17.65
N GLU A 67 -2.17 -15.10 18.85
CA GLU A 67 -2.41 -15.83 20.09
C GLU A 67 -3.73 -15.39 20.71
N GLU A 68 -4.64 -16.35 20.93
CA GLU A 68 -5.81 -16.17 21.80
C GLU A 68 -5.35 -15.93 23.24
N ASN A 69 -5.01 -14.69 23.56
CA ASN A 69 -4.76 -14.31 24.95
C ASN A 69 -6.11 -14.27 25.66
N PRO A 70 -6.37 -15.10 26.69
CA PRO A 70 -7.65 -15.10 27.41
C PRO A 70 -7.95 -13.78 28.14
N LYS A 71 -6.98 -12.87 28.25
CA LYS A 71 -7.13 -11.51 28.76
C LYS A 71 -7.32 -10.45 27.66
N ALA A 72 -7.28 -10.84 26.38
CA ALA A 72 -7.51 -9.92 25.28
C ALA A 72 -8.94 -9.38 25.33
N LYS A 73 -9.06 -8.06 25.18
CA LYS A 73 -10.36 -7.39 25.14
C LYS A 73 -10.89 -7.37 23.72
N GLY A 74 -12.19 -7.61 23.58
CA GLY A 74 -12.86 -7.54 22.28
C GLY A 74 -12.74 -6.16 21.64
N ILE A 75 -12.72 -6.11 20.31
CA ILE A 75 -12.44 -4.88 19.55
C ILE A 75 -13.36 -3.71 19.97
N LYS A 76 -14.65 -3.97 20.20
CA LYS A 76 -15.62 -2.95 20.64
C LYS A 76 -15.27 -2.35 22.00
N GLU A 77 -14.86 -3.18 22.95
CA GLU A 77 -14.49 -2.73 24.29
C GLU A 77 -13.22 -1.88 24.23
N THR A 78 -12.21 -2.34 23.50
CA THR A 78 -10.93 -1.65 23.30
C THR A 78 -11.12 -0.27 22.67
N PHE A 79 -11.85 -0.16 21.56
CA PHE A 79 -12.10 1.13 20.89
C PHE A 79 -12.97 2.08 21.73
N SER A 80 -13.91 1.55 22.53
CA SER A 80 -14.70 2.35 23.48
C SER A 80 -13.83 2.95 24.59
N ALA A 81 -12.93 2.15 25.17
CA ALA A 81 -11.99 2.62 26.19
C ALA A 81 -11.02 3.68 25.65
N LEU A 82 -10.40 3.44 24.48
CA LEU A 82 -9.50 4.39 23.82
C LEU A 82 -10.15 5.75 23.55
N ARG A 83 -11.39 5.77 23.05
CA ARG A 83 -12.14 7.03 22.84
C ARG A 83 -12.36 7.79 24.15
N LYS A 84 -12.66 7.09 25.25
CA LYS A 84 -12.82 7.73 26.56
C LYS A 84 -11.51 8.34 27.07
N GLU A 85 -10.37 7.67 26.88
CA GLU A 85 -9.06 8.20 27.27
C GLU A 85 -8.63 9.42 26.46
N LEU A 86 -8.81 9.39 25.14
CA LEU A 86 -8.50 10.52 24.26
C LEU A 86 -9.32 11.77 24.62
N ASN A 87 -10.62 11.59 24.87
CA ASN A 87 -11.49 12.70 25.29
C ASN A 87 -11.16 13.26 26.68
N LYS A 88 -10.52 12.45 27.55
CA LYS A 88 -10.06 12.89 28.87
C LYS A 88 -8.78 13.72 28.80
N LYS A 89 -7.88 13.43 27.85
CA LYS A 89 -6.63 14.18 27.62
C LYS A 89 -6.82 15.49 26.86
N SER A 90 -7.94 15.64 26.16
CA SER A 90 -8.27 16.87 25.42
C SER A 90 -9.02 17.91 26.26
N LYS A 91 -9.14 17.68 27.58
CA LYS A 91 -9.60 18.63 28.60
C LYS A 91 -8.43 18.96 29.52
#